data_AF-A0A9D5PXT1-F1
#
_entry.id   AF-A0A9D5PXT1-F1
#
_cell.length_a   1.000
_cell.length_b   1.000
_cell.length_c   1.000
_cell.angle_alpha   90.00
_cell.angle_beta   90.00
_cell.angle_gamma   90.00
#
_symmetry.space_group_name_H-M   'P 1'
#
loop_
_entity.id
_entity.type
_entity.pdbx_description
1 polymer ?
#
loop_
_entity_poly.entity_id
_entity_poly.type
_entity_poly.pdbx_seq_one_letter_code
_entity_poly.pdbx_strand_id
1 'polypeptide(L)' 'AIERREPNFLCHPLITRRDVQECETSELIDKLYDGAADKLVACLLDGKRLSDDEIARLKAMVEALK' A
#
# COMPACT_ATOMS: atom_id res chain seq x y z
N ALA A 1 -13.93 0.59 11.52
CA ALA A 1 -14.91 1.09 12.50
C ALA A 1 -14.85 2.62 12.55
N ILE A 2 -15.95 3.30 12.90
CA ILE A 2 -16.06 4.77 12.93
C ILE A 2 -16.66 5.18 14.28
N GLU A 3 -16.07 6.17 14.94
CA GLU A 3 -16.61 6.80 16.14
C GLU A 3 -17.34 8.09 15.76
N ARG A 4 -18.49 8.33 16.40
CA ARG A 4 -19.24 9.57 16.27
C ARG A 4 -19.05 10.41 17.53
N ARG A 5 -18.64 11.66 17.38
CA ARG A 5 -18.42 12.60 18.47
C ARG A 5 -19.39 13.77 18.39
N GLU A 6 -19.91 14.16 19.54
CA GLU A 6 -20.74 15.35 19.71
C GLU A 6 -19.95 16.51 20.30
N PRO A 7 -20.39 17.77 20.10
CA PRO A 7 -21.54 18.17 19.27
C PRO A 7 -21.24 18.12 17.75
N ASN A 8 -22.29 17.98 16.94
CA ASN A 8 -22.30 18.07 15.47
C ASN A 8 -21.96 16.77 14.69
N PHE A 9 -22.16 15.58 15.28
CA PHE A 9 -21.99 14.31 14.57
C PHE A 9 -20.63 14.14 13.84
N LEU A 10 -19.53 14.61 14.44
CA LEU A 10 -18.20 14.49 13.86
C LEU A 10 -17.77 13.02 13.81
N CYS A 11 -17.53 12.51 12.61
CA CYS A 11 -17.07 11.14 12.40
C CYS A 11 -15.54 11.09 12.47
N HIS A 12 -15.02 10.25 13.36
CA HIS A 12 -13.60 9.98 13.50
C HIS A 12 -13.31 8.52 13.09
N PRO A 13 -12.34 8.29 12.19
CA PRO A 13 -11.93 6.94 11.86
C PRO A 13 -11.26 6.29 13.07
N LEU A 14 -11.72 5.10 13.45
CA LEU A 14 -11.08 4.31 14.51
C LEU A 14 -9.89 3.48 13.99
N ILE A 15 -9.66 3.52 12.68
CA ILE A 15 -8.56 2.83 12.00
C ILE A 15 -7.67 3.86 11.35
N THR A 16 -6.37 3.60 11.32
CA THR A 16 -5.43 4.50 10.67
C THR A 16 -5.46 4.29 9.16
N ARG A 17 -4.96 5.27 8.42
CA ARG A 17 -4.75 5.12 6.97
C ARG A 17 -3.79 3.99 6.67
N ARG A 18 -2.80 3.76 7.52
CA ARG A 18 -1.81 2.69 7.39
C ARG A 18 -2.47 1.31 7.46
N ASP A 19 -3.34 1.09 8.44
CA ASP A 19 -4.06 -0.18 8.60
C ASP A 19 -4.87 -0.51 7.34
N VAL A 20 -5.55 0.51 6.78
CA VAL A 20 -6.31 0.36 5.54
C VAL A 20 -5.37 0.06 4.37
N GLN A 21 -4.26 0.78 4.24
CA GLN A 21 -3.29 0.55 3.16
C GLN A 21 -2.70 -0.87 3.21
N GLU A 22 -2.34 -1.36 4.39
CA GLU A 22 -1.81 -2.72 4.56
C GLU A 22 -2.87 -3.78 4.23
N CYS A 23 -4.10 -3.62 4.72
CA CYS A 23 -5.22 -4.52 4.45
C CYS A 23 -5.57 -4.59 2.96
N GLU A 24 -5.83 -3.44 2.33
CA GLU A 24 -6.23 -3.37 0.92
C GLU A 24 -5.11 -3.82 -0.02
N THR A 25 -3.84 -3.52 0.31
CA THR A 25 -2.70 -3.97 -0.50
C THR A 25 -2.55 -5.48 -0.43
N SER A 26 -2.73 -6.08 0.75
CA SER A 26 -2.68 -7.54 0.92
C SER A 26 -3.81 -8.20 0.13
N GLU A 27 -5.04 -7.71 0.24
CA GLU A 27 -6.17 -8.22 -0.55
C GLU A 27 -5.95 -8.10 -2.05
N LEU A 28 -5.37 -6.99 -2.51
CA LEU A 28 -5.06 -6.78 -3.92
C LEU A 28 -4.02 -7.78 -4.43
N ILE A 29 -2.96 -8.03 -3.65
CA ILE A 29 -1.91 -9.00 -4.00
C ILE A 29 -2.50 -10.43 -4.05
N ASP A 30 -3.31 -10.79 -3.06
CA ASP A 30 -3.93 -12.11 -3.00
C ASP A 30 -4.88 -12.36 -4.18
N LYS A 31 -5.76 -11.39 -4.48
CA LYS A 31 -6.81 -11.55 -5.50
C LYS A 31 -6.30 -11.41 -6.93
N LEU A 32 -5.32 -10.53 -7.18
CA LEU A 32 -4.89 -10.19 -8.55
C LEU A 32 -3.54 -10.82 -8.94
N TYR A 33 -2.75 -11.24 -7.97
CA TYR A 33 -1.38 -11.71 -8.20
C TYR A 33 -1.08 -13.06 -7.53
N ASP A 34 -2.13 -13.82 -7.15
CA ASP A 34 -2.03 -15.13 -6.49
C ASP A 34 -1.19 -15.10 -5.20
N GLY A 35 -1.27 -14.01 -4.44
CA GLY A 35 -0.50 -13.82 -3.20
C GLY A 35 0.97 -13.46 -3.42
N ALA A 36 1.42 -13.30 -4.67
CA ALA A 36 2.82 -13.04 -5.00
C ALA A 36 3.10 -11.53 -5.16
N ALA A 37 3.66 -10.91 -4.13
CA ALA A 37 3.96 -9.47 -4.11
C ALA A 37 5.03 -9.05 -5.15
N ASP A 38 5.97 -9.95 -5.47
CA ASP A 38 7.00 -9.73 -6.49
C ASP A 38 6.39 -9.59 -7.89
N LYS A 39 5.29 -10.30 -8.20
CA LYS A 39 4.56 -10.14 -9.46
C LYS A 39 3.94 -8.75 -9.61
N LEU A 40 3.42 -8.17 -8.52
CA LEU A 40 2.92 -6.80 -8.52
C LEU A 40 4.06 -5.82 -8.85
N VAL A 41 5.21 -5.97 -8.20
CA VAL A 41 6.38 -5.11 -8.47
C VAL A 41 6.88 -5.27 -9.90
N ALA A 42 6.98 -6.50 -10.42
CA ALA A 42 7.36 -6.78 -11.80
C ALA A 42 6.40 -6.10 -12.80
N CYS A 43 5.08 -6.20 -12.58
CA CYS A 43 4.08 -5.55 -13.42
C CYS A 43 4.24 -4.02 -13.47
N LEU A 44 4.56 -3.38 -12.33
CA LEU A 44 4.79 -1.94 -12.27
C LEU A 44 6.05 -1.52 -13.04
N LEU A 45 7.11 -2.33 -12.98
CA LEU A 45 8.36 -2.12 -13.71
C LEU A 45 8.19 -2.33 -15.22
N ASP A 46 7.55 -3.43 -15.64
CA ASP A 46 7.31 -3.74 -17.05
C ASP A 46 6.41 -2.70 -17.71
N GLY A 47 5.41 -2.20 -16.98
CA GLY A 47 4.51 -1.15 -17.43
C GLY A 47 5.16 0.24 -17.52
N LYS A 48 6.44 0.39 -17.16
CA LYS A 48 7.15 1.69 -17.04
C LYS A 48 6.35 2.72 -16.24
N ARG A 49 5.65 2.25 -15.19
CA ARG A 49 4.79 3.08 -14.34
C ARG A 49 5.57 3.81 -13.24
N LEU A 50 6.86 3.52 -13.13
CA LEU A 50 7.77 4.12 -12.17
C LEU A 50 8.84 4.92 -12.92
N SER A 51 9.12 6.11 -12.40
CA SER A 51 10.25 6.93 -12.81
C SER A 51 11.58 6.35 -12.33
N ASP A 52 12.68 6.80 -12.94
CA ASP A 52 14.03 6.39 -12.55
C ASP A 52 14.33 6.70 -11.07
N ASP A 53 13.85 7.84 -10.56
CA ASP A 53 13.99 8.22 -9.15
C ASP A 53 13.20 7.31 -8.21
N GLU A 54 11.99 6.89 -8.60
CA GLU A 54 11.19 5.93 -7.83
C GLU A 54 11.86 4.56 -7.78
N ILE A 55 12.41 4.11 -8.91
CA ILE A 55 13.16 2.85 -8.99
C ILE A 55 14.42 2.93 -8.12
N ALA A 56 15.14 4.04 -8.13
CA ALA A 56 16.32 4.24 -7.29
C ALA A 56 15.97 4.20 -5.80
N ARG A 57 14.87 4.87 -5.39
CA ARG A 57 14.38 4.81 -4.01
C ARG A 57 13.99 3.39 -3.59
N LEU A 58 13.28 2.65 -4.44
CA LEU A 58 12.90 1.26 -4.15
C LEU A 58 14.12 0.35 -4.00
N LYS A 59 15.12 0.49 -4.87
CA LYS A 59 16.39 -0.25 -4.75
C LYS A 59 17.10 0.05 -3.43
N ALA A 60 17.20 1.32 -3.04
CA ALA A 60 17.81 1.71 -1.77
C ALA A 60 17.07 1.13 -0.55
N MET A 61 15.73 1.09 -0.58
CA MET A 61 14.92 0.46 0.46
C MET A 61 15.20 -1.04 0.58
N VAL A 62 15.31 -1.76 -0.55
CA VAL A 62 15.62 -3.21 -0.55
C VAL A 62 17.03 -3.49 -0.03
N GLU A 63 18.03 -2.71 -0.42
CA GLU A 63 19.40 -2.88 0.08
C GLU A 63 19.50 -2.58 1.59
N ALA A 64 18.72 -1.62 2.10
CA ALA A 64 18.67 -1.32 3.53
C ALA A 64 17.98 -2.40 4.39
N LEU A 65 17.28 -3.36 3.77
CA LEU A 65 16.66 -4.51 4.45
C LEU A 65 17.61 -5.72 4.55
N LYS A 66 18.74 -5.71 3.84
CA LYS A 66 19.78 -6.75 3.91
C LYS A 66 20.74 -6.48 5.06
#